data_AF-A0A7C5N0M9-F1
#
_entry.id   AF-A0A7C5N0M9-F1
#
_cell.length_a   1.000
_cell.length_b   1.000
_cell.length_c   1.000
_cell.angle_alpha   90.00
_cell.angle_beta   90.00
_cell.angle_gamma   90.00
#
_symmetry.space_group_name_H-M   'P 1'
#
loop_
_entity.id
_entity.type
_entity.pdbx_description
1 polymer ?
#
loop_
_entity_poly.entity_id
_entity_poly.type
_entity_poly.pdbx_seq_one_letter_code
_entity_poly.pdbx_strand_id
1 'polypeptide(L)'
;MSNHMWGGRFSAGPDAIMEEINASIGFDQRFFRQDITASIAHTNMLAKTGIISAGDRDNIVSGLTDLLKEIESGKFEFSPALEDI
;
A
#
# COMPACT_ATOMS: atom_id res chain seq x y z
N MET A 1 -7.14 2.74 -14.46
CA MET A 1 -6.74 1.50 -13.76
C MET A 1 -5.69 0.82 -14.60
N SER A 2 -4.43 0.83 -14.18
CA SER A 2 -3.40 0.01 -14.82
C SER A 2 -2.35 -0.35 -13.80
N ASN A 3 -2.54 -1.51 -13.17
CA ASN A 3 -1.43 -2.33 -12.76
C ASN A 3 -1.59 -3.69 -13.45
N HIS A 4 -0.59 -4.06 -14.24
CA HIS A 4 -0.49 -5.39 -14.86
C HIS A 4 0.94 -5.91 -14.68
N MET A 5 1.52 -5.58 -13.53
CA MET A 5 2.91 -5.72 -13.10
C MET A 5 3.96 -4.93 -13.90
N TRP A 6 3.99 -4.88 -15.25
CA TRP A 6 5.00 -4.10 -16.01
C TRP A 6 4.48 -3.62 -17.39
N GLY A 7 3.64 -2.57 -17.39
CA GLY A 7 2.89 -2.14 -18.58
C GLY A 7 3.73 -1.86 -19.85
N GLY A 8 3.35 -2.51 -20.96
CA GLY A 8 3.65 -2.09 -22.34
C GLY A 8 4.52 -3.01 -23.20
N ARG A 9 5.20 -4.02 -22.61
CA ARG A 9 6.17 -4.87 -23.35
C ARG A 9 5.70 -6.30 -23.62
N PHE A 10 4.68 -6.78 -22.92
CA PHE A 10 4.21 -8.16 -23.03
C PHE A 10 2.81 -8.21 -23.64
N SER A 11 2.58 -9.19 -24.50
CA SER A 11 1.30 -9.42 -25.18
C SER A 11 0.27 -10.11 -24.29
N ALA A 12 0.68 -10.63 -23.12
CA ALA A 12 -0.16 -11.24 -22.09
C ALA A 12 0.37 -10.87 -20.70
N GLY A 13 -0.45 -11.08 -19.66
CA GLY A 13 -0.04 -10.92 -18.26
C GLY A 13 1.03 -11.94 -17.83
N PRO A 14 1.69 -11.72 -16.68
CA PRO A 14 2.66 -12.66 -16.15
C PRO A 14 2.04 -14.05 -15.89
N ASP A 15 2.84 -15.10 -16.06
CA ASP A 15 2.44 -16.46 -15.66
C ASP A 15 2.21 -16.54 -14.15
N ALA A 16 1.30 -17.41 -13.69
CA ALA A 16 0.95 -17.55 -12.27
C ALA A 16 2.17 -17.83 -11.37
N ILE A 17 3.16 -18.58 -11.87
CA ILE A 17 4.42 -18.83 -11.16
C ILE A 17 5.22 -17.54 -10.96
N MET A 18 5.18 -16.62 -11.92
CA MET A 18 5.86 -15.34 -11.83
C MET A 18 5.20 -14.43 -10.79
N GLU A 19 3.87 -14.45 -10.70
CA GLU A 19 3.12 -13.71 -9.67
C GLU A 19 3.46 -14.23 -8.27
N GLU A 20 3.49 -15.55 -8.08
CA GLU A 20 3.84 -16.16 -6.78
C GLU A 20 5.27 -15.86 -6.35
N ILE A 21 6.24 -15.84 -7.28
CA ILE A 21 7.64 -15.54 -6.96
C ILE A 21 7.85 -14.05 -6.65
N ASN A 22 7.07 -13.16 -7.27
CA ASN A 22 7.18 -11.72 -7.07
C ASN A 22 6.50 -11.25 -5.78
N ALA A 23 5.42 -11.89 -5.34
CA ALA A 23 4.69 -11.47 -4.15
C ALA A 23 5.52 -11.69 -2.87
N SER A 24 5.78 -10.62 -2.13
CA SER A 24 6.48 -10.63 -0.83
C SER A 24 5.55 -10.51 0.38
N ILE A 25 4.25 -10.26 0.16
CA ILE A 25 3.25 -10.06 1.22
C ILE A 25 3.22 -11.18 2.27
N GLY A 26 3.56 -12.41 1.86
CA GLY A 26 3.62 -13.56 2.76
C GLY A 26 4.62 -13.39 3.93
N PHE A 27 5.60 -12.49 3.81
CA PHE A 27 6.59 -12.24 4.86
C PHE A 27 6.82 -10.77 5.20
N ASP A 28 6.63 -9.83 4.27
CA ASP A 28 6.89 -8.42 4.51
C ASP A 28 5.73 -7.70 5.23
N GLN A 29 4.52 -8.29 5.26
CA GLN A 29 3.34 -7.75 5.95
C GLN A 29 3.62 -7.37 7.42
N ARG A 30 4.63 -8.00 8.05
CA ARG A 30 5.13 -7.65 9.39
C ARG A 30 5.60 -6.19 9.52
N PHE A 31 5.88 -5.51 8.42
CA PHE A 31 6.35 -4.13 8.36
C PHE A 31 5.23 -3.09 8.22
N PHE A 32 3.95 -3.50 8.31
CA PHE A 32 2.80 -2.59 8.18
C PHE A 32 2.88 -1.35 9.07
N ARG A 33 3.44 -1.47 10.29
CA ARG A 33 3.58 -0.32 11.21
C ARG A 33 4.54 0.72 10.67
N GLN A 34 5.65 0.28 10.08
CA GLN A 34 6.67 1.13 9.50
C GLN A 34 6.13 1.81 8.24
N ASP A 35 5.45 1.05 7.36
CA ASP A 35 4.86 1.61 6.15
C ASP A 35 3.81 2.68 6.47
N ILE A 36 2.86 2.37 7.35
CA ILE A 36 1.82 3.33 7.78
C ILE A 36 2.45 4.59 8.41
N THR A 37 3.48 4.42 9.25
CA THR A 37 4.16 5.56 9.88
C THR A 37 4.86 6.44 8.85
N ALA A 38 5.54 5.84 7.88
CA ALA A 38 6.19 6.56 6.79
C ALA A 38 5.18 7.27 5.90
N SER A 39 4.06 6.61 5.58
CA SER A 39 2.94 7.16 4.82
C SER A 39 2.33 8.38 5.51
N ILE A 40 2.06 8.32 6.82
CA ILE A 40 1.58 9.47 7.61
C ILE A 40 2.58 10.63 7.56
N ALA A 41 3.88 10.35 7.74
CA ALA A 41 4.91 11.38 7.67
C ALA A 41 4.97 12.03 6.27
N HIS A 42 4.85 11.23 5.22
CA HIS A 42 4.84 11.70 3.84
C HIS A 42 3.61 12.56 3.55
N THR A 43 2.40 12.11 3.92
CA THR A 43 1.16 12.89 3.80
C THR A 43 1.26 14.24 4.50
N ASN A 44 1.81 14.28 5.71
CA ASN A 44 2.04 15.54 6.43
C ASN A 44 2.99 16.48 5.68
N MET A 45 4.06 15.94 5.10
CA MET A 45 4.99 16.70 4.27
C MET A 45 4.30 17.26 3.03
N LEU A 46 3.50 16.45 2.32
CA LEU A 46 2.77 16.87 1.11
C LEU A 46 1.81 18.03 1.39
N ALA A 47 1.10 18.01 2.52
CA ALA A 47 0.27 19.15 2.92
C ALA A 47 1.11 20.38 3.28
N LYS A 48 2.23 20.20 3.98
CA LYS A 48 3.13 21.30 4.34
C LYS A 48 3.71 22.01 3.12
N THR A 49 3.96 21.28 2.03
CA THR A 49 4.47 21.83 0.76
C THR A 49 3.36 22.32 -0.17
N GLY A 50 2.08 22.17 0.22
CA GLY A 50 0.92 22.63 -0.56
C GLY A 50 0.57 21.75 -1.75
N ILE A 51 1.11 20.53 -1.83
CA ILE A 51 0.78 19.56 -2.90
C ILE A 51 -0.64 18.99 -2.69
N ILE A 52 -1.04 18.78 -1.43
CA ILE A 52 -2.40 18.40 -1.05
C ILE A 52 -2.97 19.41 -0.05
N SER A 53 -4.31 19.46 0.06
CA SER A 53 -4.96 20.32 1.05
C SER A 53 -4.78 19.77 2.46
N ALA A 54 -4.96 20.65 3.47
CA ALA A 54 -4.98 20.20 4.86
C ALA A 54 -6.14 19.23 5.15
N GLY A 55 -7.28 19.39 4.46
CA GLY A 55 -8.42 18.48 4.56
C GLY A 55 -8.10 17.10 3.99
N ASP A 56 -7.44 17.03 2.84
CA ASP A 56 -7.01 15.74 2.25
C ASP A 56 -6.00 15.04 3.16
N ARG A 57 -5.04 15.80 3.73
CA ARG A 57 -4.12 15.26 4.73
C ARG A 57 -4.88 14.64 5.90
N ASP A 58 -5.85 15.34 6.47
CA ASP A 58 -6.60 14.85 7.64
C ASP A 58 -7.39 13.58 7.31
N ASN A 59 -8.02 13.53 6.13
CA ASN A 59 -8.73 12.34 5.66
C ASN A 59 -7.78 11.15 5.48
N ILE A 60 -6.63 11.35 4.84
CA ILE A 60 -5.64 10.29 4.60
C ILE A 60 -5.06 9.79 5.92
N VAL A 61 -4.64 10.69 6.82
CA VAL A 61 -4.09 10.32 8.12
C VAL A 61 -5.12 9.57 8.97
N SER A 62 -6.39 9.99 8.94
CA SER A 62 -7.47 9.24 9.62
C SER A 62 -7.61 7.83 9.06
N GLY A 63 -7.68 7.70 7.73
CA GLY A 63 -7.78 6.39 7.07
C GLY A 63 -6.61 5.46 7.40
N LEU A 64 -5.38 5.97 7.37
CA LEU A 64 -4.18 5.22 7.77
C LEU A 64 -4.21 4.80 9.24
N THR A 65 -4.74 5.64 10.11
CA THR A 65 -4.88 5.33 11.55
C THR A 65 -5.93 4.25 11.79
N ASP A 66 -7.04 4.27 11.04
CA ASP A 66 -8.08 3.25 11.15
C ASP A 66 -7.62 1.92 10.54
N LEU A 67 -6.91 1.96 9.40
CA LEU A 67 -6.27 0.80 8.80
C LEU A 67 -5.27 0.13 9.76
N LEU A 68 -4.46 0.94 10.47
CA LEU A 68 -3.54 0.42 11.48
C LEU A 68 -4.27 -0.40 12.56
N LYS A 69 -5.38 0.14 13.09
CA LYS A 69 -6.20 -0.57 14.09
C LYS A 69 -6.81 -1.84 13.51
N GLU A 70 -7.25 -1.81 12.26
CA GLU A 70 -7.86 -2.94 11.59
C GLU A 70 -6.86 -4.11 11.46
N ILE A 71 -5.64 -3.81 10.99
CA ILE A 71 -4.54 -4.78 10.89
C ILE A 71 -4.17 -5.31 12.29
N GLU A 72 -4.03 -4.44 13.29
CA GLU A 72 -3.70 -4.87 14.66
C GLU A 72 -4.79 -5.72 15.31
N SER A 73 -6.05 -5.51 14.93
CA SER A 73 -7.17 -6.32 15.40
C SER A 73 -7.33 -7.65 14.67
N GLY A 74 -6.51 -7.91 13.64
CA GLY A 74 -6.59 -9.11 12.80
C GLY A 74 -7.82 -9.15 11.88
N LYS A 75 -8.43 -7.99 11.61
CA LYS A 75 -9.62 -7.88 10.74
C LYS A 75 -9.28 -7.56 9.29
N PHE A 76 -8.06 -7.11 9.04
CA PHE A 76 -7.58 -6.81 7.69
C PHE A 76 -7.10 -8.09 7.00
N GLU A 77 -7.58 -8.35 5.79
CA GLU A 77 -7.13 -9.46 4.96
C GLU A 77 -6.10 -8.98 3.93
N PHE A 78 -4.85 -9.43 4.08
CA PHE A 78 -3.81 -9.21 3.09
C PHE A 78 -4.05 -10.07 1.84
N SER A 79 -3.75 -9.51 0.67
CA SER A 79 -3.95 -10.18 -0.61
C SER A 79 -2.61 -10.35 -1.34
N PRO A 80 -2.20 -11.59 -1.69
CA PRO A 80 -1.06 -11.85 -2.57
C PRO A 80 -1.14 -11.14 -3.92
N ALA A 81 -2.36 -10.84 -4.39
CA ALA A 81 -2.56 -10.09 -5.64
C ALA A 81 -2.16 -8.62 -5.53
N LEU A 82 -1.90 -8.10 -4.33
CA LEU A 82 -1.36 -6.76 -4.07
C LEU A 82 0.16 -6.76 -3.84
N GLU A 83 0.82 -7.90 -4.03
CA GLU A 83 2.27 -8.09 -4.08
C GLU A 83 3.00 -7.89 -2.75
N ASP A 84 2.98 -6.70 -2.18
CA ASP A 84 3.77 -6.26 -1.03
C ASP A 84 2.93 -5.45 -0.02
N ILE A 85 3.58 -5.10 1.11
CA ILE A 85 3.00 -4.37 2.24
C ILE A 85 2.91 -2.86 2.01
#